data_AF-A0AAX4IVF4-F1
#
_entry.id   AF-A0AAX4IVF4-F1
#
_cell.length_a   1.000
_cell.length_b   1.000
_cell.length_c   1.000
_cell.angle_alpha   90.00
_cell.angle_beta   90.00
_cell.angle_gamma   90.00
#
_symmetry.space_group_name_H-M   'P 1'
#
loop_
_entity.id
_entity.type
_entity.pdbx_description
1 polymer ?
#
loop_
_entity_poly.entity_id
_entity_poly.type
_entity_poly.pdbx_seq_one_letter_code
_entity_poly.pdbx_strand_id
1 'polypeptide(L)'
;MVRRNSLAVAIATMLGAPHLAESHTWVEQLNRVAANGTLIGPAGFSAGWPGRIGPAFNDATFTNRIPNDGFAMCKQTLGNQFEGFPALTAAPGDFVSLRYQENGHVSLPGAPENKPLNRGTIFIYGTTQPKPDDTLFDVHREWTTDGKGGDGRGRLLATRNFDDGQCYQINDKSISQERQAKFPHEAAQPMGRDLWCQSAVQLPEDLAQDSDYTLYWVWSWPTLVPAAAAASQSGQFADFPAGFTEDKRAVTSEDVIIPEIYTSCSSVKVKGEKLVSGAKAASASNRVTDKLAAFSFLENPDYNYNAIKDQLANQFQVSVDGQDAPINSNPNNGTQSSAAATTASATPTAPAAGVAGGTDNVRVVTVTADPVTLYSMVTVTQTPQSAPTPTQNPAGGDGAAQASVGSSPKGRHIRGRDSWSFGQRD
;
A
#
# COMPACT_ATOMS: atom_id res chain seq x y z
N MET A 1 -28.28 -51.94 22.79
CA MET A 1 -26.95 -51.39 22.42
C MET A 1 -27.09 -50.62 21.13
N VAL A 2 -27.03 -49.28 21.19
CA VAL A 2 -26.97 -48.44 19.99
C VAL A 2 -25.67 -47.64 20.09
N ARG A 3 -24.70 -47.98 19.23
CA ARG A 3 -23.43 -47.25 19.13
C ARG A 3 -23.71 -45.89 18.50
N ARG A 4 -23.57 -44.82 19.28
CA ARG A 4 -23.60 -43.44 18.76
C ARG A 4 -22.26 -43.16 18.08
N ASN A 5 -22.32 -42.79 16.80
CA ASN A 5 -21.19 -42.50 15.94
C ASN A 5 -20.65 -41.10 16.27
N SER A 6 -19.72 -40.99 17.22
CA SER A 6 -19.15 -39.72 17.69
C SER A 6 -18.18 -39.06 16.70
N LEU A 7 -18.05 -39.56 15.47
CA LEU A 7 -17.06 -39.06 14.49
C LEU A 7 -17.61 -37.96 13.55
N ALA A 8 -18.92 -37.71 13.54
CA ALA A 8 -19.54 -36.75 12.62
C ALA A 8 -19.59 -35.30 13.13
N VAL A 9 -19.24 -35.05 14.40
CA VAL A 9 -19.29 -33.69 15.00
C VAL A 9 -17.91 -33.01 15.02
N ALA A 10 -16.83 -33.75 14.77
CA ALA A 10 -15.46 -33.21 14.82
C ALA A 10 -14.92 -32.66 13.48
N ILE A 11 -15.63 -32.83 12.36
CA ILE A 11 -15.19 -32.37 11.03
C ILE A 11 -15.89 -31.06 10.60
N ALA A 12 -17.01 -30.71 11.23
CA ALA A 12 -17.75 -29.48 10.91
C ALA A 12 -17.18 -28.20 11.57
N THR A 13 -16.15 -28.31 12.42
CA THR A 13 -15.52 -27.16 13.10
C THR A 13 -14.21 -26.69 12.45
N MET A 14 -13.69 -27.38 11.43
CA MET A 14 -12.46 -26.97 10.71
C MET A 14 -12.70 -26.27 9.35
N LEU A 15 -13.95 -26.17 8.89
CA LEU A 15 -14.29 -25.57 7.58
C LEU A 15 -14.96 -24.19 7.68
N GLY A 16 -14.96 -23.57 8.86
CA GLY A 16 -15.66 -22.32 9.09
C GLY A 16 -15.12 -21.48 10.24
N ALA A 17 -13.86 -21.66 10.63
CA ALA A 17 -13.19 -20.59 11.36
C ALA A 17 -13.16 -19.40 10.38
N PRO A 18 -13.84 -18.28 10.66
CA PRO A 18 -13.56 -17.07 9.90
C PRO A 18 -12.05 -16.91 10.02
N HIS A 19 -11.36 -16.80 8.89
CA HIS A 19 -10.06 -16.15 8.88
C HIS A 19 -10.32 -14.80 9.52
N LEU A 20 -10.06 -14.68 10.82
CA LEU A 20 -9.88 -13.39 11.44
C LEU A 20 -8.76 -12.82 10.59
N ALA A 21 -9.10 -11.90 9.69
CA ALA A 21 -8.11 -11.15 8.97
C ALA A 21 -7.21 -10.58 10.06
N GLU A 22 -6.01 -11.14 10.19
CA GLU A 22 -5.04 -10.65 11.14
C GLU A 22 -4.72 -9.25 10.63
N SER A 23 -5.34 -8.26 11.26
CA SER A 23 -5.30 -6.89 10.78
C SER A 23 -3.86 -6.40 10.87
N HIS A 24 -3.24 -6.20 9.72
CA HIS A 24 -1.92 -5.61 9.63
C HIS A 24 -1.65 -5.02 8.27
N THR A 25 -1.01 -3.87 8.27
CA THR A 25 -0.50 -3.22 7.07
C THR A 25 0.55 -2.18 7.46
N TRP A 26 1.41 -1.86 6.51
CA TRP A 26 2.47 -0.86 6.61
C TRP A 26 2.84 -0.45 5.19
N VAL A 27 3.51 0.69 5.06
CA VAL A 27 4.09 1.11 3.78
C VAL A 27 5.23 0.18 3.42
N GLU A 28 5.12 -0.51 2.30
CA GLU A 28 6.17 -1.39 1.77
C GLU A 28 7.08 -0.65 0.81
N GLN A 29 6.49 0.15 -0.09
CA GLN A 29 7.20 0.74 -1.22
C GLN A 29 6.86 2.21 -1.40
N LEU A 30 7.85 3.01 -1.77
CA LEU A 30 7.71 4.42 -2.13
C LEU A 30 8.23 4.64 -3.55
N ASN A 31 7.52 5.45 -4.33
CA ASN A 31 7.93 5.83 -5.68
C ASN A 31 7.72 7.33 -5.90
N ARG A 32 8.65 7.96 -6.61
CA ARG A 32 8.42 9.31 -7.14
C ARG A 32 7.36 9.26 -8.23
N VAL A 33 6.62 10.35 -8.39
CA VAL A 33 5.57 10.48 -9.40
C VAL A 33 6.03 11.43 -10.51
N ALA A 34 6.06 10.94 -11.75
CA ALA A 34 6.40 11.75 -12.92
C ALA A 34 5.22 12.63 -13.36
N ALA A 35 5.48 13.58 -14.27
CA ALA A 35 4.48 14.53 -14.75
C ALA A 35 3.27 13.85 -15.45
N ASN A 36 3.42 12.65 -15.98
CA ASN A 36 2.30 11.88 -16.56
C ASN A 36 1.52 11.05 -15.52
N GLY A 37 1.86 11.14 -14.23
CA GLY A 37 1.26 10.36 -13.16
C GLY A 37 1.91 9.00 -12.91
N THR A 38 2.89 8.57 -13.71
CA THR A 38 3.51 7.27 -13.53
C THR A 38 4.44 7.25 -12.32
N LEU A 39 4.41 6.14 -11.58
CA LEU A 39 5.34 5.79 -10.52
C LEU A 39 6.66 5.36 -11.15
N ILE A 40 7.74 6.10 -10.88
CA ILE A 40 9.04 5.83 -11.49
C ILE A 40 10.01 5.19 -10.49
N GLY A 41 10.96 4.43 -11.04
CA GLY A 41 12.09 3.87 -10.31
C GLY A 41 13.30 4.82 -10.22
N PRO A 42 14.28 4.48 -9.37
CA PRO A 42 14.25 3.36 -8.42
C PRO A 42 13.25 3.61 -7.28
N ALA A 43 12.64 2.53 -6.79
CA ALA A 43 11.75 2.58 -5.64
C ALA A 43 12.56 2.74 -4.34
N GLY A 44 11.93 3.32 -3.32
CA GLY A 44 12.41 3.28 -1.95
C GLY A 44 11.55 2.37 -1.07
N PHE A 45 12.07 2.02 0.10
CA PHE A 45 11.42 1.09 1.02
C PHE A 45 11.46 1.61 2.46
N SER A 46 10.51 1.14 3.27
CA SER A 46 10.46 1.46 4.70
C SER A 46 11.68 0.91 5.43
N ALA A 47 12.00 1.52 6.58
CA ALA A 47 13.18 1.17 7.35
C ALA A 47 13.21 -0.32 7.69
N GLY A 48 14.37 -0.96 7.50
CA GLY A 48 14.61 -2.37 7.82
C GLY A 48 13.92 -3.38 6.89
N TRP A 49 13.26 -2.97 5.80
CA TRP A 49 12.49 -3.86 4.93
C TRP A 49 13.35 -4.86 4.14
N PRO A 50 13.22 -6.19 4.33
CA PRO A 50 14.03 -7.20 3.65
C PRO A 50 13.37 -7.77 2.39
N GLY A 51 12.20 -7.25 2.00
CA GLY A 51 11.35 -7.83 0.96
C GLY A 51 10.59 -9.07 1.44
N ARG A 52 9.42 -9.34 0.82
CA ARG A 52 8.53 -10.45 1.23
C ARG A 52 9.06 -11.86 1.00
N ILE A 53 9.97 -12.02 0.04
CA ILE A 53 10.54 -13.34 -0.33
C ILE A 53 11.77 -13.66 0.54
N GLY A 54 12.30 -12.67 1.26
CA GLY A 54 13.48 -12.83 2.10
C GLY A 54 13.20 -13.72 3.31
N PRO A 55 14.15 -14.59 3.73
CA PRO A 55 13.98 -15.45 4.91
C PRO A 55 13.90 -14.65 6.23
N ALA A 56 14.27 -13.36 6.21
CA ALA A 56 14.14 -12.45 7.35
C ALA A 56 12.74 -11.82 7.48
N PHE A 57 11.85 -12.06 6.50
CA PHE A 57 10.51 -11.50 6.49
C PHE A 57 9.51 -12.29 7.34
N ASN A 58 8.71 -11.57 8.11
CA ASN A 58 7.58 -12.04 8.87
C ASN A 58 6.67 -10.83 9.16
N ASP A 59 5.35 -10.98 9.00
CA ASP A 59 4.42 -9.85 9.12
C ASP A 59 4.52 -9.19 10.51
N ALA A 60 4.58 -9.97 11.59
CA ALA A 60 4.65 -9.43 12.96
C ALA A 60 5.94 -8.60 13.24
N THR A 61 6.98 -8.77 12.43
CA THR A 61 8.21 -7.95 12.52
C THR A 61 7.97 -6.51 12.04
N PHE A 62 7.05 -6.33 11.08
CA PHE A 62 6.78 -5.03 10.44
C PHE A 62 5.48 -4.39 10.88
N THR A 63 4.50 -5.19 11.28
CA THR A 63 3.27 -4.71 11.92
C THR A 63 3.64 -3.96 13.19
N ASN A 64 3.41 -2.64 13.24
CA ASN A 64 3.45 -1.88 14.48
C ASN A 64 2.01 -1.52 14.87
N ARG A 65 1.39 -2.35 15.71
CA ARG A 65 0.00 -2.15 16.12
C ARG A 65 -0.06 -1.51 17.49
N ILE A 66 -0.45 -0.25 17.56
CA ILE A 66 -0.61 0.51 18.79
C ILE A 66 -2.06 0.35 19.28
N PRO A 67 -2.28 0.09 20.59
CA PRO A 67 -1.31 0.06 21.70
C PRO A 67 -0.62 -1.29 21.96
N ASN A 68 -0.96 -2.37 21.25
CA ASN A 68 -0.51 -3.73 21.55
C ASN A 68 1.03 -3.89 21.55
N ASP A 69 1.71 -3.22 20.63
CA ASP A 69 3.16 -3.25 20.47
C ASP A 69 3.86 -2.10 21.22
N GLY A 70 3.14 -1.42 22.12
CA GLY A 70 3.57 -0.17 22.76
C GLY A 70 3.21 1.05 21.92
N PHE A 71 3.92 2.16 22.17
CA PHE A 71 3.57 3.48 21.61
C PHE A 71 4.66 4.09 20.74
N ALA A 72 5.74 3.36 20.43
CA ALA A 72 6.81 3.86 19.58
C ALA A 72 6.26 4.16 18.17
N MET A 73 6.62 5.32 17.61
CA MET A 73 6.20 5.71 16.25
C MET A 73 6.79 4.79 15.19
N CYS A 74 8.05 4.38 15.37
CA CYS A 74 8.76 3.50 14.45
C CYS A 74 9.15 2.20 15.14
N LYS A 75 8.65 1.06 14.64
CA LYS A 75 9.07 -0.26 15.10
C LYS A 75 10.49 -0.62 14.63
N GLN A 76 10.84 -0.17 13.43
CA GLN A 76 12.16 -0.37 12.83
C GLN A 76 13.05 0.85 13.07
N THR A 77 14.35 0.63 13.27
CA THR A 77 15.32 1.72 13.43
C THR A 77 15.45 2.53 12.14
N LEU A 78 15.18 3.83 12.22
CA LEU A 78 15.32 4.75 11.09
C LEU A 78 16.74 4.78 10.51
N GLY A 79 16.86 5.00 9.20
CA GLY A 79 18.15 5.05 8.50
C GLY A 79 18.77 3.68 8.22
N ASN A 80 18.35 2.62 8.91
CA ASN A 80 18.79 1.26 8.62
C ASN A 80 17.98 0.71 7.44
N GLN A 81 18.68 0.36 6.37
CA GLN A 81 18.09 -0.24 5.17
C GLN A 81 18.67 -1.63 4.92
N PHE A 82 17.84 -2.53 4.43
CA PHE A 82 18.29 -3.86 4.02
C PHE A 82 18.97 -3.77 2.65
N GLU A 83 19.96 -4.63 2.40
CA GLU A 83 20.64 -4.66 1.11
C GLU A 83 19.64 -4.97 -0.03
N GLY A 84 19.67 -4.16 -1.09
CA GLY A 84 18.70 -4.26 -2.20
C GLY A 84 17.38 -3.51 -1.99
N PHE A 85 17.11 -3.00 -0.78
CA PHE A 85 15.91 -2.24 -0.44
C PHE A 85 16.28 -0.86 0.11
N PRO A 86 16.77 0.07 -0.74
CA PRO A 86 17.25 1.36 -0.28
C PRO A 86 16.11 2.29 0.17
N ALA A 87 16.50 3.33 0.91
CA ALA A 87 15.65 4.51 1.12
C ALA A 87 15.32 5.18 -0.22
N LEU A 88 14.16 5.82 -0.33
CA LEU A 88 13.81 6.58 -1.53
C LEU A 88 14.78 7.73 -1.70
N THR A 89 15.25 7.99 -2.92
CA THR A 89 15.90 9.27 -3.26
C THR A 89 14.90 10.14 -3.99
N ALA A 90 14.65 11.36 -3.50
CA ALA A 90 13.70 12.29 -4.09
C ALA A 90 14.14 13.74 -3.88
N ALA A 91 13.70 14.65 -4.74
CA ALA A 91 14.02 16.07 -4.65
C ALA A 91 13.00 16.82 -3.77
N PRO A 92 13.37 18.00 -3.23
CA PRO A 92 12.42 18.92 -2.61
C PRO A 92 11.24 19.20 -3.55
N GLY A 93 10.02 19.16 -3.01
CA GLY A 93 8.78 19.38 -3.79
C GLY A 93 8.27 18.18 -4.59
N ASP A 94 8.99 17.06 -4.67
CA ASP A 94 8.52 15.90 -5.42
C ASP A 94 7.23 15.32 -4.84
N PHE A 95 6.42 14.76 -5.74
CA PHE A 95 5.32 13.89 -5.36
C PHE A 95 5.84 12.47 -5.16
N VAL A 96 5.43 11.85 -4.07
CA VAL A 96 5.80 10.49 -3.68
C VAL A 96 4.54 9.70 -3.37
N SER A 97 4.38 8.53 -3.98
CA SER A 97 3.33 7.58 -3.63
C SER A 97 3.85 6.56 -2.62
N LEU A 98 3.18 6.43 -1.48
CA LEU A 98 3.44 5.40 -0.47
C LEU A 98 2.46 4.25 -0.71
N ARG A 99 2.97 3.04 -0.92
CA ARG A 99 2.18 1.87 -1.33
C ARG A 99 2.20 0.79 -0.26
N TYR A 100 1.03 0.17 -0.04
CA TYR A 100 0.80 -0.81 1.01
C TYR A 100 -0.28 -1.81 0.60
N GLN A 101 -0.31 -2.95 1.29
CA GLN A 101 -1.35 -3.96 1.07
C GLN A 101 -2.59 -3.66 1.90
N GLU A 102 -3.75 -3.87 1.28
CA GLU A 102 -5.04 -3.65 1.94
C GLU A 102 -5.39 -4.78 2.91
N ASN A 103 -4.89 -5.99 2.68
CA ASN A 103 -5.00 -7.16 3.57
C ASN A 103 -6.44 -7.46 4.04
N GLY A 104 -7.42 -7.24 3.16
CA GLY A 104 -8.85 -7.42 3.41
C GLY A 104 -9.55 -6.22 4.05
N HIS A 105 -8.83 -5.20 4.51
CA HIS A 105 -9.44 -4.02 5.14
C HIS A 105 -10.35 -3.22 4.20
N VAL A 106 -10.11 -3.28 2.91
CA VAL A 106 -10.87 -2.60 1.86
C VAL A 106 -11.86 -3.55 1.20
N SER A 107 -11.41 -4.71 0.73
CA SER A 107 -12.27 -5.64 0.00
C SER A 107 -13.18 -6.50 0.89
N LEU A 108 -12.85 -6.65 2.18
CA LEU A 108 -13.64 -7.37 3.19
C LEU A 108 -14.08 -6.42 4.34
N PRO A 109 -14.82 -5.36 4.00
CA PRO A 109 -15.06 -4.22 4.89
C PRO A 109 -15.85 -4.50 6.17
N GLY A 110 -16.60 -5.60 6.20
CA GLY A 110 -17.45 -6.00 7.32
C GLY A 110 -16.73 -6.89 8.33
N ALA A 111 -15.44 -7.17 8.12
CA ALA A 111 -14.65 -8.02 9.00
C ALA A 111 -13.33 -7.30 9.36
N PRO A 112 -13.15 -6.80 10.60
CA PRO A 112 -14.12 -6.80 11.71
C PRO A 112 -15.29 -5.85 11.46
N GLU A 113 -16.38 -6.07 12.19
CA GLU A 113 -17.53 -5.16 12.21
C GLU A 113 -17.20 -3.84 12.91
N ASN A 114 -18.08 -2.84 12.71
CA ASN A 114 -18.06 -1.54 13.40
C ASN A 114 -16.78 -0.73 13.21
N LYS A 115 -16.17 -0.86 12.04
CA LYS A 115 -15.02 -0.03 11.62
C LYS A 115 -15.48 1.29 11.01
N PRO A 116 -14.69 2.38 11.14
CA PRO A 116 -15.01 3.68 10.57
C PRO A 116 -15.21 3.63 9.05
N LEU A 117 -16.01 4.57 8.54
CA LEU A 117 -16.17 4.82 7.11
C LEU A 117 -14.81 4.96 6.42
N ASN A 118 -14.74 4.51 5.17
CA ASN A 118 -13.54 4.55 4.33
C ASN A 118 -12.32 3.88 4.96
N ARG A 119 -12.58 2.93 5.87
CA ARG A 119 -11.59 2.06 6.52
C ARG A 119 -10.61 2.84 7.37
N GLY A 120 -11.07 3.93 7.97
CA GLY A 120 -10.25 4.76 8.83
C GLY A 120 -9.41 5.77 8.06
N THR A 121 -8.51 6.42 8.77
CA THR A 121 -7.82 7.62 8.29
C THR A 121 -6.32 7.44 8.35
N ILE A 122 -5.65 7.73 7.24
CA ILE A 122 -4.21 7.80 7.13
C ILE A 122 -3.76 9.25 7.33
N PHE A 123 -2.69 9.41 8.09
CA PHE A 123 -1.99 10.66 8.32
C PHE A 123 -0.54 10.44 7.92
N ILE A 124 -0.01 11.34 7.09
CA ILE A 124 1.38 11.34 6.70
C ILE A 124 2.02 12.57 7.29
N TYR A 125 3.01 12.35 8.15
CA TYR A 125 3.83 13.39 8.74
C TYR A 125 5.23 13.34 8.16
N GLY A 126 5.98 14.43 8.27
CA GLY A 126 7.40 14.37 7.98
C GLY A 126 8.26 15.38 8.73
N THR A 127 9.52 15.00 8.93
CA THR A 127 10.50 15.75 9.72
C THR A 127 11.93 15.55 9.20
N THR A 128 12.77 16.57 9.37
CA THR A 128 14.24 16.49 9.19
C THR A 128 14.97 16.16 10.51
N GLN A 129 14.24 16.09 11.62
CA GLN A 129 14.78 15.88 12.96
C GLN A 129 14.05 14.73 13.67
N PRO A 130 13.97 13.52 13.08
CA PRO A 130 13.34 12.39 13.73
C PRO A 130 14.09 12.02 15.02
N LYS A 131 13.38 11.53 16.03
CA LYS A 131 14.02 10.97 17.23
C LYS A 131 13.78 9.45 17.30
N PRO A 132 14.79 8.65 17.72
CA PRO A 132 14.62 7.21 17.89
C PRO A 132 13.52 6.80 18.88
N ASP A 133 13.19 7.69 19.81
CA ASP A 133 12.20 7.52 20.88
C ASP A 133 10.90 8.29 20.62
N ASP A 134 10.68 8.83 19.41
CA ASP A 134 9.40 9.44 19.03
C ASP A 134 8.26 8.42 19.28
N THR A 135 7.26 8.82 20.06
CA THR A 135 6.03 8.05 20.28
C THR A 135 4.91 8.52 19.37
N LEU A 136 3.82 7.75 19.28
CA LEU A 136 2.59 8.17 18.62
C LEU A 136 2.13 9.54 19.13
N PHE A 137 2.16 9.76 20.44
CA PHE A 137 1.64 10.98 21.10
C PHE A 137 2.56 12.19 20.96
N ASP A 138 3.80 12.04 20.49
CA ASP A 138 4.68 13.17 20.21
C ASP A 138 4.40 13.81 18.84
N VAL A 139 3.69 13.09 17.97
CA VAL A 139 3.56 13.41 16.55
C VAL A 139 2.10 13.42 16.09
N HIS A 140 1.38 12.31 16.29
CA HIS A 140 0.06 12.10 15.71
C HIS A 140 -0.95 13.04 16.37
N ARG A 141 -1.62 13.86 15.54
CA ARG A 141 -2.55 14.94 15.93
C ARG A 141 -1.93 16.07 16.78
N GLU A 142 -0.62 16.02 17.02
CA GLU A 142 0.13 17.11 17.61
C GLU A 142 0.76 17.99 16.52
N TRP A 143 1.37 17.39 15.51
CA TRP A 143 2.01 18.13 14.42
C TRP A 143 0.98 18.69 13.44
N THR A 144 1.01 20.01 13.28
CA THR A 144 0.13 20.75 12.37
C THR A 144 0.74 20.91 10.98
N THR A 145 -0.08 21.29 10.00
CA THR A 145 0.36 21.51 8.62
C THR A 145 1.36 22.65 8.46
N ASP A 146 1.29 23.67 9.34
CA ASP A 146 2.22 24.80 9.38
C ASP A 146 3.53 24.49 10.15
N GLY A 147 3.66 23.28 10.69
CA GLY A 147 4.85 22.80 11.38
C GLY A 147 5.08 23.41 12.76
N LYS A 148 4.05 24.02 13.38
CA LYS A 148 4.14 24.65 14.70
C LYS A 148 3.55 23.84 15.84
N GLY A 149 2.74 22.83 15.52
CA GLY A 149 2.11 21.96 16.50
C GLY A 149 3.10 21.00 17.17
N GLY A 150 2.69 20.45 18.31
CA GLY A 150 3.53 19.59 19.14
C GLY A 150 4.84 20.28 19.54
N ASP A 151 5.97 19.64 19.24
CA ASP A 151 7.31 20.17 19.53
C ASP A 151 7.96 20.92 18.34
N GLY A 152 7.21 21.16 17.25
CA GLY A 152 7.64 21.98 16.12
C GLY A 152 8.75 21.37 15.25
N ARG A 153 9.11 20.10 15.43
CA ARG A 153 10.14 19.43 14.60
C ARG A 153 9.63 18.92 13.26
N GLY A 154 8.33 18.83 13.09
CA GLY A 154 7.74 18.27 11.88
C GLY A 154 6.35 18.83 11.62
N ARG A 155 5.74 18.30 10.57
CA ARG A 155 4.46 18.80 10.05
C ARG A 155 3.60 17.67 9.51
N LEU A 156 2.29 17.85 9.59
CA LEU A 156 1.33 17.03 8.86
C LEU A 156 1.38 17.40 7.38
N LEU A 157 1.71 16.43 6.54
CA LEU A 157 1.85 16.60 5.09
C LEU A 157 0.58 16.21 4.36
N ALA A 158 -0.12 15.18 4.84
CA ALA A 158 -1.33 14.71 4.18
C ALA A 158 -2.28 13.92 5.08
N THR A 159 -3.57 13.95 4.73
CA THR A 159 -4.62 13.09 5.29
C THR A 159 -5.40 12.37 4.19
N ARG A 160 -5.57 11.06 4.33
CA ARG A 160 -6.21 10.18 3.32
C ARG A 160 -7.21 9.25 3.98
N ASN A 161 -8.16 8.77 3.18
CA ASN A 161 -8.86 7.54 3.51
C ASN A 161 -7.89 6.36 3.33
N PHE A 162 -8.00 5.32 4.16
CA PHE A 162 -7.23 4.10 3.93
C PHE A 162 -7.65 3.40 2.66
N ASP A 163 -8.97 3.33 2.43
CA ASP A 163 -9.54 2.96 1.15
C ASP A 163 -9.33 4.08 0.13
N ASP A 164 -8.42 3.86 -0.81
CA ASP A 164 -8.06 4.82 -1.85
C ASP A 164 -9.03 4.82 -3.06
N GLY A 165 -10.04 3.94 -3.03
CA GLY A 165 -11.06 3.79 -4.05
C GLY A 165 -10.65 2.99 -5.29
N GLN A 166 -9.39 2.54 -5.39
CA GLN A 166 -8.87 1.75 -6.52
C GLN A 166 -8.38 0.37 -6.08
N CYS A 167 -7.65 0.28 -4.97
CA CYS A 167 -6.96 -0.93 -4.54
C CYS A 167 -7.91 -2.08 -4.18
N TYR A 168 -7.42 -3.30 -4.29
CA TYR A 168 -8.15 -4.49 -3.89
C TYR A 168 -7.21 -5.67 -3.68
N GLN A 169 -7.59 -6.54 -2.76
CA GLN A 169 -7.14 -7.91 -2.68
C GLN A 169 -8.14 -8.78 -3.44
N ILE A 170 -7.64 -9.72 -4.23
CA ILE A 170 -8.49 -10.64 -4.98
C ILE A 170 -9.24 -11.57 -4.03
N ASN A 171 -10.57 -11.53 -4.12
CA ASN A 171 -11.48 -12.48 -3.49
C ASN A 171 -12.83 -12.51 -4.22
N ASP A 172 -13.78 -13.26 -3.68
CA ASP A 172 -15.11 -13.49 -4.26
C ASP A 172 -16.16 -12.45 -3.82
N LYS A 173 -15.78 -11.39 -3.09
CA LYS A 173 -16.70 -10.36 -2.62
C LYS A 173 -16.88 -9.24 -3.63
N SER A 174 -18.02 -8.56 -3.52
CA SER A 174 -18.48 -7.55 -4.48
C SER A 174 -17.47 -6.43 -4.71
N ILE A 175 -16.86 -5.89 -3.65
CA ILE A 175 -15.87 -4.81 -3.77
C ILE A 175 -14.66 -5.27 -4.59
N SER A 176 -14.14 -6.47 -4.33
CA SER A 176 -13.01 -7.01 -5.08
C SER A 176 -13.37 -7.22 -6.55
N GLN A 177 -14.52 -7.81 -6.84
CA GLN A 177 -14.97 -8.07 -8.22
C GLN A 177 -15.25 -6.78 -9.01
N GLU A 178 -15.88 -5.79 -8.38
CA GLU A 178 -16.14 -4.47 -8.99
C GLU A 178 -14.83 -3.76 -9.31
N ARG A 179 -13.88 -3.72 -8.36
CA ARG A 179 -12.60 -3.03 -8.58
C ARG A 179 -11.71 -3.73 -9.58
N GLN A 180 -11.70 -5.06 -9.63
CA GLN A 180 -11.02 -5.82 -10.70
C GLN A 180 -11.57 -5.45 -12.09
N ALA A 181 -12.89 -5.27 -12.21
CA ALA A 181 -13.51 -4.88 -13.47
C ALA A 181 -13.22 -3.40 -13.85
N LYS A 182 -13.17 -2.51 -12.85
CA LYS A 182 -12.98 -1.07 -13.04
C LYS A 182 -11.52 -0.65 -13.20
N PHE A 183 -10.61 -1.37 -12.53
CA PHE A 183 -9.18 -1.08 -12.47
C PHE A 183 -8.36 -2.34 -12.82
N PRO A 184 -8.55 -2.91 -14.02
CA PRO A 184 -7.84 -4.12 -14.41
C PRO A 184 -6.34 -3.85 -14.53
N HIS A 185 -5.52 -4.75 -14.01
CA HIS A 185 -4.07 -4.71 -14.21
C HIS A 185 -3.51 -6.10 -14.48
N GLU A 186 -2.36 -6.15 -15.13
CA GLU A 186 -1.60 -7.38 -15.25
C GLU A 186 -0.91 -7.70 -13.93
N ALA A 187 -0.89 -8.98 -13.55
CA ALA A 187 -0.26 -9.40 -12.31
C ALA A 187 1.25 -9.13 -12.35
N ALA A 188 1.76 -8.32 -11.43
CA ALA A 188 3.14 -7.87 -11.40
C ALA A 188 3.73 -7.99 -9.98
N GLN A 189 4.96 -8.47 -9.87
CA GLN A 189 5.64 -8.48 -8.56
C GLN A 189 6.04 -7.06 -8.15
N PRO A 190 5.96 -6.70 -6.85
CA PRO A 190 5.62 -7.57 -5.71
C PRO A 190 4.12 -7.71 -5.42
N MET A 191 3.23 -6.98 -6.11
CA MET A 191 1.79 -7.00 -5.79
C MET A 191 1.08 -8.29 -6.17
N GLY A 192 1.66 -9.08 -7.06
CA GLY A 192 1.03 -10.27 -7.57
C GLY A 192 -0.24 -9.90 -8.33
N ARG A 193 -1.35 -10.55 -7.99
CA ARG A 193 -2.65 -10.31 -8.62
C ARG A 193 -3.48 -9.24 -7.91
N ASP A 194 -3.04 -8.79 -6.75
CA ASP A 194 -3.72 -7.75 -5.99
C ASP A 194 -3.29 -6.38 -6.51
N LEU A 195 -4.16 -5.38 -6.35
CA LEU A 195 -3.81 -3.99 -6.58
C LEU A 195 -3.54 -3.32 -5.23
N TRP A 196 -2.28 -2.96 -4.98
CA TRP A 196 -1.86 -2.30 -3.74
C TRP A 196 -2.52 -0.93 -3.57
N CYS A 197 -2.86 -0.60 -2.33
CA CYS A 197 -3.32 0.74 -1.98
C CYS A 197 -2.19 1.75 -2.01
N GLN A 198 -2.57 3.02 -2.14
CA GLN A 198 -1.67 4.14 -2.25
C GLN A 198 -2.11 5.32 -1.40
N SER A 199 -1.12 6.01 -0.85
CA SER A 199 -1.28 7.34 -0.26
C SER A 199 -0.16 8.24 -0.76
N ALA A 200 -0.47 9.10 -1.73
CA ALA A 200 0.48 10.04 -2.29
C ALA A 200 0.62 11.30 -1.45
N VAL A 201 1.83 11.85 -1.36
CA VAL A 201 2.17 13.08 -0.65
C VAL A 201 3.11 13.96 -1.49
N GLN A 202 3.04 15.28 -1.32
CA GLN A 202 4.07 16.18 -1.83
C GLN A 202 5.11 16.46 -0.73
N LEU A 203 6.38 16.19 -1.02
CA LEU A 203 7.47 16.57 -0.13
C LEU A 203 7.58 18.10 -0.04
N PRO A 204 7.95 18.65 1.13
CA PRO A 204 8.14 20.09 1.24
C PRO A 204 9.17 20.65 0.25
N GLU A 205 8.92 21.86 -0.26
CA GLU A 205 9.83 22.53 -1.21
C GLU A 205 11.07 23.14 -0.54
N ASP A 206 11.01 23.33 0.78
CA ASP A 206 12.06 23.94 1.61
C ASP A 206 13.08 22.92 2.14
N LEU A 207 13.00 21.65 1.72
CA LEU A 207 13.97 20.64 2.13
C LEU A 207 15.36 20.98 1.56
N ALA A 208 16.38 20.86 2.40
CA ALA A 208 17.77 21.05 1.98
C ALA A 208 18.23 19.89 1.08
N GLN A 209 18.99 20.21 0.03
CA GLN A 209 19.67 19.19 -0.78
C GLN A 209 20.69 18.42 0.06
N ASP A 210 20.92 17.17 -0.33
CA ASP A 210 21.85 16.24 0.33
C ASP A 210 21.55 16.06 1.84
N SER A 211 20.26 16.05 2.20
CA SER A 211 19.78 15.84 3.57
C SER A 211 18.90 14.60 3.69
N ASP A 212 18.59 14.21 4.93
CA ASP A 212 17.66 13.12 5.23
C ASP A 212 16.30 13.68 5.68
N TYR A 213 15.24 13.06 5.19
CA TYR A 213 13.87 13.35 5.58
C TYR A 213 13.15 12.07 5.98
N THR A 214 12.37 12.11 7.04
CA THR A 214 11.61 10.95 7.50
C THR A 214 10.14 11.20 7.27
N LEU A 215 9.46 10.19 6.73
CA LEU A 215 8.01 10.12 6.64
C LEU A 215 7.49 9.16 7.70
N TYR A 216 6.50 9.61 8.47
CA TYR A 216 5.70 8.77 9.36
C TYR A 216 4.33 8.57 8.72
N TRP A 217 3.98 7.33 8.47
CA TRP A 217 2.66 6.92 8.01
C TRP A 217 1.91 6.35 9.21
N VAL A 218 0.76 6.94 9.53
CA VAL A 218 -0.09 6.53 10.66
C VAL A 218 -1.48 6.25 10.13
N TRP A 219 -2.01 5.06 10.39
CA TRP A 219 -3.38 4.68 10.05
C TRP A 219 -4.18 4.44 11.32
N SER A 220 -5.17 5.29 11.58
CA SER A 220 -6.11 5.15 12.68
C SER A 220 -7.35 4.38 12.20
N TRP A 221 -7.61 3.23 12.82
CA TRP A 221 -8.67 2.29 12.46
C TRP A 221 -9.33 1.61 13.67
N PRO A 222 -9.82 2.40 14.64
CA PRO A 222 -10.43 1.88 15.85
C PRO A 222 -11.67 1.05 15.56
N THR A 223 -12.09 0.21 16.50
CA THR A 223 -13.44 -0.35 16.52
C THR A 223 -14.35 0.57 17.31
N LEU A 224 -15.45 1.00 16.69
CA LEU A 224 -16.41 1.93 17.29
C LEU A 224 -17.62 1.19 17.86
N VAL A 225 -18.41 1.86 18.67
CA VAL A 225 -19.77 1.42 18.99
C VAL A 225 -20.62 1.39 17.71
N PRO A 226 -21.59 0.47 17.57
CA PRO A 226 -22.33 0.29 16.30
C PRO A 226 -22.99 1.57 15.77
N ALA A 227 -23.57 2.39 16.66
CA ALA A 227 -24.20 3.64 16.27
C ALA A 227 -23.19 4.66 15.70
N ALA A 228 -22.01 4.77 16.32
CA ALA A 228 -20.95 5.65 15.85
C ALA A 228 -20.31 5.13 14.57
N ALA A 229 -20.12 3.81 14.42
CA ALA A 229 -19.67 3.21 13.17
C ALA A 229 -20.62 3.53 12.01
N ALA A 230 -21.93 3.36 12.22
CA ALA A 230 -22.95 3.64 11.22
C ALA A 230 -23.04 5.13 10.85
N ALA A 231 -22.77 6.03 11.80
CA ALA A 231 -22.78 7.48 11.59
C ALA A 231 -21.41 8.07 11.23
N SER A 232 -20.36 7.25 11.16
CA SER A 232 -18.99 7.74 11.01
C SER A 232 -18.78 8.49 9.70
N GLN A 233 -18.00 9.58 9.78
CA GLN A 233 -17.51 10.33 8.63
C GLN A 233 -15.98 10.16 8.56
N SER A 234 -15.41 10.30 7.35
CA SER A 234 -13.96 10.28 7.17
C SER A 234 -13.25 11.22 8.15
N GLY A 235 -12.32 10.69 8.94
CA GLY A 235 -11.49 11.49 9.87
C GLY A 235 -12.16 11.96 11.16
N GLN A 236 -13.49 11.81 11.29
CA GLN A 236 -14.25 12.35 12.41
C GLN A 236 -14.53 11.29 13.48
N PHE A 237 -13.45 10.75 14.05
CA PHE A 237 -13.49 9.84 15.19
C PHE A 237 -12.20 9.97 16.00
N ALA A 238 -12.30 9.65 17.30
CA ALA A 238 -11.17 9.57 18.21
C ALA A 238 -10.38 8.27 17.97
N ASP A 239 -9.13 8.22 18.44
CA ASP A 239 -8.29 7.03 18.25
C ASP A 239 -8.38 6.08 19.45
N PHE A 240 -8.69 6.61 20.64
CA PHE A 240 -8.69 5.87 21.91
C PHE A 240 -10.06 5.90 22.63
N PRO A 241 -10.37 4.87 23.44
CA PRO A 241 -11.57 4.85 24.26
C PRO A 241 -11.53 5.93 25.34
N ALA A 242 -12.71 6.39 25.76
CA ALA A 242 -12.83 7.18 26.98
C ALA A 242 -12.25 6.42 28.17
N GLY A 243 -11.47 7.11 29.00
CA GLY A 243 -10.76 6.50 30.12
C GLY A 243 -9.38 5.93 29.79
N PHE A 244 -8.88 6.07 28.55
CA PHE A 244 -7.46 5.88 28.25
C PHE A 244 -6.62 6.87 29.07
N THR A 245 -5.58 6.39 29.77
CA THR A 245 -4.82 7.19 30.76
C THR A 245 -3.31 7.16 30.57
N GLU A 246 -2.82 6.37 29.61
CA GLU A 246 -1.40 6.15 29.37
C GLU A 246 -0.70 7.41 28.83
N ASP A 247 -1.43 8.25 28.09
CA ASP A 247 -0.99 9.59 27.72
C ASP A 247 -2.17 10.56 27.61
N LYS A 248 -2.05 11.74 28.23
CA LYS A 248 -3.07 12.80 28.26
C LYS A 248 -3.32 13.47 26.90
N ARG A 249 -2.39 13.30 25.95
CA ARG A 249 -2.50 13.83 24.58
C ARG A 249 -3.38 12.97 23.68
N ALA A 250 -3.69 11.75 24.12
CA ALA A 250 -4.55 10.85 23.37
C ALA A 250 -5.93 11.49 23.10
N VAL A 251 -6.34 11.47 21.84
CA VAL A 251 -7.70 11.85 21.45
C VAL A 251 -8.64 10.69 21.81
N THR A 252 -9.54 10.93 22.76
CA THR A 252 -10.42 9.91 23.34
C THR A 252 -11.90 10.18 23.07
N SER A 253 -12.71 9.12 22.99
CA SER A 253 -14.18 9.21 22.91
C SER A 253 -14.84 7.97 23.51
N GLU A 254 -16.05 8.13 24.05
CA GLU A 254 -16.94 7.02 24.44
C GLU A 254 -17.35 6.15 23.26
N ASP A 255 -17.22 6.67 22.03
CA ASP A 255 -17.56 5.95 20.81
C ASP A 255 -16.54 4.88 20.42
N VAL A 256 -15.33 4.92 20.97
CA VAL A 256 -14.25 3.97 20.67
C VAL A 256 -14.29 2.82 21.67
N ILE A 257 -14.38 1.58 21.17
CA ILE A 257 -14.32 0.36 21.98
C ILE A 257 -12.91 -0.22 22.01
N ILE A 258 -12.27 -0.31 20.83
CA ILE A 258 -10.94 -0.90 20.68
C ILE A 258 -10.07 0.11 19.94
N PRO A 259 -9.02 0.65 20.58
CA PRO A 259 -8.02 1.45 19.87
C PRO A 259 -7.21 0.54 18.95
N GLU A 260 -7.01 0.97 17.71
CA GLU A 260 -6.24 0.20 16.74
C GLU A 260 -5.62 1.16 15.73
N ILE A 261 -4.30 1.32 15.84
CA ILE A 261 -3.52 2.24 15.02
C ILE A 261 -2.31 1.50 14.49
N TYR A 262 -2.01 1.68 13.21
CA TYR A 262 -0.82 1.13 12.57
C TYR A 262 0.12 2.23 12.17
N THR A 263 1.42 2.02 12.37
CA THR A 263 2.42 2.97 11.90
C THR A 263 3.52 2.30 11.11
N SER A 264 4.12 3.08 10.21
CA SER A 264 5.36 2.70 9.54
C SER A 264 6.18 3.93 9.23
N CYS A 265 7.50 3.74 9.12
CA CYS A 265 8.43 4.84 8.94
C CYS A 265 9.35 4.58 7.75
N SER A 266 9.56 5.61 6.95
CA SER A 266 10.40 5.53 5.76
C SER A 266 11.35 6.72 5.73
N SER A 267 12.62 6.44 5.45
CA SER A 267 13.62 7.48 5.20
C SER A 267 13.65 7.85 3.72
N VAL A 268 13.83 9.13 3.43
CA VAL A 268 13.98 9.71 2.11
C VAL A 268 15.32 10.47 2.09
N LYS A 269 16.18 10.13 1.13
CA LYS A 269 17.38 10.89 0.80
C LYS A 269 16.97 12.05 -0.10
N VAL A 270 17.08 13.27 0.41
CA VAL A 270 16.68 14.49 -0.31
C VAL A 270 17.80 14.87 -1.25
N LYS A 271 17.61 14.61 -2.55
CA LYS A 271 18.60 14.89 -3.58
C LYS A 271 18.00 15.00 -4.97
N GLY A 272 18.57 15.89 -5.76
CA GLY A 272 18.32 16.01 -7.19
C GLY A 272 17.25 17.03 -7.54
N GLU A 273 16.74 16.93 -8.76
CA GLU A 273 15.79 17.89 -9.32
C GLU A 273 14.34 17.39 -9.24
N LYS A 274 13.43 18.32 -8.97
CA LYS A 274 11.99 18.10 -8.90
C LYS A 274 11.46 17.62 -10.24
N LEU A 275 10.67 16.54 -10.27
CA LEU A 275 10.15 15.95 -11.52
C LEU A 275 9.07 16.80 -12.20
N VAL A 276 8.26 17.50 -11.40
CA VAL A 276 7.11 18.25 -11.90
C VAL A 276 7.23 19.70 -11.48
N SER A 277 7.82 20.53 -12.35
CA SER A 277 7.99 21.95 -12.11
C SER A 277 6.64 22.67 -12.04
N GLY A 278 6.52 23.67 -11.16
CA GLY A 278 5.29 24.48 -11.01
C GLY A 278 4.10 23.77 -10.34
N ALA A 279 4.13 22.45 -10.17
CA ALA A 279 3.08 21.73 -9.46
C ALA A 279 3.19 21.95 -7.93
N LYS A 280 2.08 22.41 -7.34
CA LYS A 280 1.87 22.46 -5.90
C LYS A 280 0.49 21.90 -5.60
N ALA A 281 0.44 20.91 -4.74
CA ALA A 281 -0.82 20.41 -4.24
C ALA A 281 -1.47 21.44 -3.29
N ALA A 282 -2.79 21.37 -3.15
CA ALA A 282 -3.49 22.25 -2.23
C ALA A 282 -3.04 21.97 -0.78
N SER A 283 -2.53 23.01 -0.10
CA SER A 283 -1.82 22.90 1.18
C SER A 283 -2.66 23.28 2.42
N ALA A 284 -3.84 23.86 2.25
CA ALA A 284 -4.81 24.11 3.32
C ALA A 284 -6.16 24.52 2.70
N SER A 285 -7.24 23.89 3.18
CA SER A 285 -8.66 24.19 2.96
C SER A 285 -9.16 24.51 1.53
N ASN A 286 -10.12 23.69 1.10
CA ASN A 286 -11.28 24.08 0.29
C ASN A 286 -11.12 24.64 -1.13
N ARG A 287 -9.95 24.57 -1.77
CA ARG A 287 -9.87 24.82 -3.22
C ARG A 287 -9.04 23.78 -3.95
N VAL A 288 -9.72 22.93 -4.73
CA VAL A 288 -9.10 22.26 -5.87
C VAL A 288 -8.62 23.38 -6.79
N THR A 289 -7.35 23.73 -6.70
CA THR A 289 -6.75 24.62 -7.68
C THR A 289 -6.39 23.78 -8.90
N ASP A 290 -6.54 24.32 -10.11
CA ASP A 290 -6.09 23.70 -11.39
C ASP A 290 -4.57 23.45 -11.47
N LYS A 291 -3.87 23.34 -10.34
CA LYS A 291 -2.40 23.27 -10.18
C LYS A 291 -1.79 21.89 -10.48
N LEU A 292 -2.58 20.93 -10.94
CA LEU A 292 -2.06 19.82 -11.71
C LEU A 292 -1.88 20.17 -13.20
N ALA A 293 -1.97 21.45 -13.61
CA ALA A 293 -1.69 21.86 -14.99
C ALA A 293 -0.31 21.41 -15.53
N ALA A 294 0.67 21.20 -14.64
CA ALA A 294 1.97 20.65 -15.00
C ALA A 294 1.95 19.12 -15.20
N PHE A 295 0.86 18.43 -14.82
CA PHE A 295 0.66 17.02 -15.08
C PHE A 295 -0.08 16.78 -16.40
N SER A 296 0.35 15.75 -17.13
CA SER A 296 -0.24 15.26 -18.37
C SER A 296 -0.59 13.78 -18.23
N PHE A 297 -1.67 13.51 -17.49
CA PHE A 297 -2.08 12.13 -17.17
C PHE A 297 -2.38 11.30 -18.42
N LEU A 298 -2.03 10.02 -18.35
CA LEU A 298 -2.39 9.04 -19.37
C LEU A 298 -3.92 8.83 -19.38
N GLU A 299 -4.49 8.69 -20.57
CA GLU A 299 -5.92 8.38 -20.73
C GLU A 299 -6.25 6.97 -20.24
N ASN A 300 -5.36 6.02 -20.49
CA ASN A 300 -5.43 4.63 -20.04
C ASN A 300 -4.20 4.32 -19.16
N PRO A 301 -4.24 4.63 -17.85
CA PRO A 301 -3.12 4.37 -16.96
C PRO A 301 -2.98 2.87 -16.67
N ASP A 302 -1.75 2.39 -16.56
CA ASP A 302 -1.45 1.10 -15.95
C ASP A 302 -1.53 1.22 -14.42
N TYR A 303 -2.53 0.62 -13.80
CA TYR A 303 -2.75 0.72 -12.36
C TYR A 303 -1.62 0.10 -11.53
N ASN A 304 -0.76 -0.76 -12.12
CA ASN A 304 0.46 -1.23 -11.46
C ASN A 304 1.42 -0.08 -11.13
N TYR A 305 1.42 0.97 -11.94
CA TYR A 305 2.48 2.00 -11.97
C TYR A 305 1.94 3.43 -12.11
N ASN A 306 0.70 3.70 -11.71
CA ASN A 306 0.17 5.06 -11.74
C ASN A 306 -0.28 5.52 -10.35
N ALA A 307 0.04 6.78 -10.05
CA ALA A 307 -0.42 7.45 -8.85
C ALA A 307 -1.90 7.86 -8.99
N ILE A 308 -2.57 7.98 -7.85
CA ILE A 308 -3.96 8.41 -7.80
C ILE A 308 -4.03 9.92 -7.96
N LYS A 309 -4.57 10.37 -9.11
CA LYS A 309 -4.67 11.78 -9.50
C LYS A 309 -5.24 12.68 -8.40
N ASP A 310 -6.31 12.25 -7.75
CA ASP A 310 -6.99 13.06 -6.72
C ASP A 310 -6.11 13.29 -5.48
N GLN A 311 -5.23 12.33 -5.15
CA GLN A 311 -4.28 12.48 -4.05
C GLN A 311 -3.12 13.42 -4.41
N LEU A 312 -2.78 13.55 -5.69
CA LEU A 312 -1.80 14.54 -6.16
C LEU A 312 -2.39 15.95 -6.15
N ALA A 313 -3.68 16.08 -6.46
CA ALA A 313 -4.37 17.36 -6.47
C ALA A 313 -4.56 17.94 -5.06
N ASN A 314 -4.88 17.07 -4.09
CA ASN A 314 -5.30 17.47 -2.76
C ASN A 314 -4.52 16.72 -1.68
N GLN A 315 -3.71 17.44 -0.91
CA GLN A 315 -2.99 16.86 0.22
C GLN A 315 -3.87 16.55 1.42
N PHE A 316 -5.11 17.01 1.47
CA PHE A 316 -5.99 16.81 2.62
C PHE A 316 -7.37 16.35 2.15
N GLN A 317 -7.47 15.07 1.81
CA GLN A 317 -8.75 14.45 1.40
C GLN A 317 -9.70 14.28 2.58
N VAL A 318 -9.17 14.25 3.80
CA VAL A 318 -9.91 14.03 5.03
C VAL A 318 -9.72 15.22 5.98
N SER A 319 -10.82 15.78 6.48
CA SER A 319 -10.79 16.71 7.61
C SER A 319 -10.34 16.01 8.87
N VAL A 320 -9.33 16.54 9.52
CA VAL A 320 -8.94 16.15 10.87
C VAL A 320 -8.69 17.43 11.66
N ASP A 321 -9.08 17.43 12.94
CA ASP A 321 -8.66 18.43 13.93
C ASP A 321 -8.91 19.91 13.54
N GLY A 322 -10.16 20.27 13.28
CA GLY A 322 -10.57 21.68 13.03
C GLY A 322 -10.14 22.24 11.67
N GLN A 323 -9.57 21.42 10.79
CA GLN A 323 -9.41 21.75 9.36
C GLN A 323 -10.73 21.50 8.63
N ASP A 324 -11.17 22.41 7.75
CA ASP A 324 -12.35 22.21 6.89
C ASP A 324 -12.07 21.21 5.76
N ALA A 325 -13.02 20.29 5.53
CA ALA A 325 -12.92 19.31 4.45
C ALA A 325 -13.15 20.02 3.11
N PRO A 326 -12.36 19.73 2.05
CA PRO A 326 -12.68 20.18 0.71
C PRO A 326 -14.08 19.70 0.28
N ILE A 327 -14.91 20.61 -0.24
CA ILE A 327 -16.31 20.39 -0.70
C ILE A 327 -16.45 19.25 -1.75
N ASN A 328 -15.36 18.64 -2.23
CA ASN A 328 -15.38 17.52 -3.18
C ASN A 328 -14.58 16.30 -2.70
N SER A 329 -14.48 16.06 -1.40
CA SER A 329 -13.92 14.81 -0.87
C SER A 329 -14.89 13.62 -0.97
N ASN A 330 -15.96 13.72 -1.76
CA ASN A 330 -16.83 12.59 -2.02
C ASN A 330 -16.07 11.60 -2.90
N PRO A 331 -15.62 10.43 -2.39
CA PRO A 331 -15.30 9.37 -3.30
C PRO A 331 -16.66 8.92 -3.82
N ASN A 332 -17.07 9.40 -5.00
CA ASN A 332 -18.13 8.76 -5.77
C ASN A 332 -17.62 7.36 -6.19
N ASN A 333 -17.45 6.46 -5.22
CA ASN A 333 -17.41 5.02 -5.33
C ASN A 333 -17.46 4.29 -3.97
N GLY A 334 -17.75 4.97 -2.86
CA GLY A 334 -18.19 4.28 -1.65
C GLY A 334 -19.70 4.07 -1.74
N THR A 335 -20.16 2.95 -2.29
CA THR A 335 -21.54 2.54 -2.06
C THR A 335 -21.74 2.49 -0.55
N GLN A 336 -22.55 3.41 0.00
CA GLN A 336 -23.31 3.10 1.19
C GLN A 336 -24.00 1.78 0.89
N SER A 337 -23.53 0.70 1.50
CA SER A 337 -24.24 -0.57 1.47
C SER A 337 -25.51 -0.33 2.28
N SER A 338 -26.54 0.20 1.63
CA SER A 338 -27.89 0.18 2.14
C SER A 338 -28.25 -1.28 2.36
N ALA A 339 -28.63 -1.60 3.60
CA ALA A 339 -29.13 -2.91 3.96
C ALA A 339 -30.21 -3.33 2.96
N ALA A 340 -30.09 -4.56 2.44
CA ALA A 340 -31.03 -5.10 1.47
C ALA A 340 -32.46 -5.07 2.04
N ALA A 341 -33.30 -4.17 1.53
CA ALA A 341 -34.73 -4.29 1.67
C ALA A 341 -35.18 -5.51 0.87
N THR A 342 -35.72 -6.50 1.56
CA THR A 342 -36.33 -7.69 0.98
C THR A 342 -37.48 -7.29 0.06
N THR A 343 -37.26 -7.42 -1.25
CA THR A 343 -38.34 -7.40 -2.24
C THR A 343 -38.34 -8.70 -3.02
N ALA A 344 -39.54 -9.25 -3.18
CA ALA A 344 -39.78 -10.60 -3.62
C ALA A 344 -39.23 -10.91 -5.01
N SER A 345 -38.72 -12.13 -5.14
CA SER A 345 -38.16 -12.75 -6.34
C SER A 345 -39.10 -12.68 -7.54
N ALA A 346 -38.62 -12.13 -8.66
CA ALA A 346 -39.20 -12.35 -9.98
C ALA A 346 -38.52 -13.58 -10.62
N THR A 347 -39.31 -14.61 -10.87
CA THR A 347 -38.89 -15.86 -11.53
C THR A 347 -38.45 -15.60 -12.98
N PRO A 348 -37.25 -16.01 -13.42
CA PRO A 348 -36.88 -15.91 -14.82
C PRO A 348 -37.47 -17.09 -15.63
N THR A 349 -38.20 -16.75 -16.69
CA THR A 349 -38.72 -17.67 -17.72
C THR A 349 -37.57 -18.20 -18.58
N ALA A 350 -37.47 -19.52 -18.72
CA ALA A 350 -36.48 -20.18 -19.57
C ALA A 350 -36.80 -20.02 -21.08
N PRO A 351 -35.80 -19.90 -21.97
CA PRO A 351 -36.01 -20.04 -23.41
C PRO A 351 -36.18 -21.51 -23.79
N ALA A 352 -37.07 -21.76 -24.75
CA ALA A 352 -37.43 -23.08 -25.26
C ALA A 352 -36.24 -23.84 -25.88
N ALA A 353 -36.18 -25.14 -25.60
CA ALA A 353 -35.24 -26.09 -26.16
C ALA A 353 -35.57 -26.39 -27.64
N GLY A 354 -34.56 -26.26 -28.50
CA GLY A 354 -34.49 -26.95 -29.79
C GLY A 354 -33.63 -28.19 -29.63
N VAL A 355 -34.22 -29.37 -29.82
CA VAL A 355 -33.54 -30.67 -29.69
C VAL A 355 -32.93 -31.09 -31.03
N ALA A 356 -31.62 -31.34 -31.02
CA ALA A 356 -30.91 -32.35 -31.82
C ALA A 356 -29.61 -32.60 -31.04
N GLY A 357 -29.32 -33.76 -30.44
CA GLY A 357 -29.40 -35.11 -30.98
C GLY A 357 -27.96 -35.57 -31.25
N GLY A 358 -27.30 -36.19 -30.26
CA GLY A 358 -25.98 -36.80 -30.43
C GLY A 358 -25.03 -36.58 -29.25
N THR A 359 -24.40 -37.65 -28.79
CA THR A 359 -23.57 -37.84 -27.60
C THR A 359 -22.18 -37.19 -27.65
N ASP A 360 -21.60 -36.99 -26.45
CA ASP A 360 -20.22 -36.60 -26.11
C ASP A 360 -19.85 -35.09 -26.10
N ASN A 361 -19.85 -34.50 -24.90
CA ASN A 361 -19.32 -33.14 -24.64
C ASN A 361 -18.06 -33.20 -23.77
N VAL A 362 -16.90 -33.46 -24.38
CA VAL A 362 -15.62 -32.92 -23.91
C VAL A 362 -15.17 -31.90 -24.95
N ARG A 363 -15.24 -30.61 -24.62
CA ARG A 363 -14.67 -29.54 -25.44
C ARG A 363 -13.27 -29.23 -24.91
N VAL A 364 -12.25 -29.77 -25.56
CA VAL A 364 -10.86 -29.32 -25.37
C VAL A 364 -10.66 -28.08 -26.24
N VAL A 365 -10.44 -26.93 -25.60
CA VAL A 365 -10.00 -25.70 -26.28
C VAL A 365 -8.49 -25.62 -26.13
N THR A 366 -7.75 -25.81 -27.23
CA THR A 366 -6.31 -25.55 -27.27
C THR A 366 -6.11 -24.07 -27.56
N VAL A 367 -5.62 -23.31 -26.58
CA VAL A 367 -5.18 -21.92 -26.78
C VAL A 367 -3.69 -21.93 -27.08
N THR A 368 -3.32 -21.56 -28.31
CA THR A 368 -1.93 -21.24 -28.65
C THR A 368 -1.70 -19.79 -28.24
N ALA A 369 -0.99 -19.57 -27.13
CA ALA A 369 -0.49 -18.25 -26.77
C ALA A 369 0.83 -17.99 -27.51
N ASP A 370 1.03 -16.75 -27.97
CA ASP A 370 2.29 -16.33 -28.56
C ASP A 370 3.44 -16.44 -27.55
N PRO A 371 4.67 -16.80 -27.96
CA PRO A 371 5.80 -16.91 -27.05
C PRO A 371 6.14 -15.54 -26.44
N VAL A 372 5.93 -15.41 -25.14
CA VAL A 372 6.30 -14.24 -24.34
C VAL A 372 7.82 -14.29 -24.07
N THR A 373 8.53 -13.22 -24.40
CA THR A 373 9.95 -13.06 -24.03
C THR A 373 10.04 -12.66 -22.56
N LEU A 374 10.48 -13.59 -21.71
CA LEU A 374 10.78 -13.31 -20.30
C LEU A 374 12.17 -12.66 -20.18
N TYR A 375 12.23 -11.44 -19.65
CA TYR A 375 13.48 -10.87 -19.15
C TYR A 375 13.75 -11.46 -17.77
N SER A 376 14.60 -12.48 -17.70
CA SER A 376 15.21 -12.90 -16.43
C SER A 376 16.48 -12.08 -16.22
N MET A 377 16.49 -11.22 -15.21
CA MET A 377 17.72 -10.59 -14.75
C MET A 377 18.50 -11.60 -13.89
N VAL A 378 19.52 -12.21 -14.49
CA VAL A 378 20.51 -13.00 -13.76
C VAL A 378 21.63 -12.07 -13.34
N THR A 379 21.69 -11.72 -12.05
CA THR A 379 22.84 -11.01 -11.49
C THR A 379 24.00 -12.00 -11.35
N VAL A 380 25.01 -11.88 -12.23
CA VAL A 380 26.28 -12.61 -12.09
C VAL A 380 27.20 -11.78 -11.21
N THR A 381 27.42 -12.20 -9.97
CA THR A 381 28.52 -11.68 -9.15
C THR A 381 29.84 -12.16 -9.75
N GLN A 382 30.51 -11.34 -10.56
CA GLN A 382 31.92 -11.56 -10.83
C GLN A 382 32.69 -11.20 -9.55
N THR A 383 33.34 -12.20 -8.95
CA THR A 383 34.39 -11.94 -7.97
C THR A 383 35.45 -11.06 -8.63
N PRO A 384 35.94 -9.99 -7.99
CA PRO A 384 36.98 -9.14 -8.57
C PRO A 384 38.19 -10.00 -8.92
N GLN A 385 38.47 -10.15 -10.22
CA GLN A 385 39.75 -10.66 -10.65
C GLN A 385 40.78 -9.58 -10.27
N SER A 386 41.70 -9.94 -9.37
CA SER A 386 42.76 -9.06 -8.89
C SER A 386 43.45 -8.38 -10.08
N ALA A 387 43.32 -7.06 -10.19
CA ALA A 387 44.06 -6.30 -11.17
C ALA A 387 45.57 -6.42 -10.84
N PRO A 388 46.41 -6.83 -11.80
CA PRO A 388 47.86 -6.83 -11.59
C PRO A 388 48.36 -5.39 -11.48
N THR A 389 49.27 -5.18 -10.51
CA THR A 389 49.95 -3.94 -10.19
C THR A 389 50.53 -3.26 -11.44
N PRO A 390 50.35 -1.94 -11.63
CA PRO A 390 50.91 -1.25 -12.79
C PRO A 390 52.43 -1.05 -12.60
N THR A 391 53.22 -1.74 -13.43
CA THR A 391 54.61 -1.35 -13.70
C THR A 391 54.65 -0.30 -14.82
N GLN A 392 55.59 0.64 -14.67
CA GLN A 392 55.79 1.83 -15.50
C GLN A 392 56.06 1.51 -16.99
N ASN A 393 55.37 2.25 -17.89
CA ASN A 393 55.74 2.87 -19.19
C ASN A 393 56.79 2.23 -20.15
N PRO A 394 56.87 2.62 -21.46
CA PRO A 394 56.02 3.54 -22.25
C PRO A 394 55.66 3.08 -23.70
N ALA A 395 54.86 3.91 -24.38
CA ALA A 395 54.80 4.17 -25.83
C ALA A 395 53.94 3.30 -26.78
N GLY A 396 52.91 3.95 -27.35
CA GLY A 396 52.61 3.97 -28.80
C GLY A 396 51.70 2.88 -29.40
N GLY A 397 50.66 3.31 -30.14
CA GLY A 397 50.12 2.54 -31.27
C GLY A 397 48.61 2.31 -31.28
N ASP A 398 47.95 2.86 -32.31
CA ASP A 398 46.57 2.61 -32.72
C ASP A 398 46.26 1.12 -32.98
N GLY A 399 44.99 0.72 -32.80
CA GLY A 399 44.49 -0.54 -33.34
C GLY A 399 43.13 -0.98 -32.79
N ALA A 400 42.11 -0.90 -33.63
CA ALA A 400 40.79 -1.49 -33.42
C ALA A 400 40.84 -3.03 -33.40
N ALA A 401 40.02 -3.68 -32.57
CA ALA A 401 39.72 -5.11 -32.69
C ALA A 401 38.28 -5.44 -32.25
N GLN A 402 37.55 -6.05 -33.18
CA GLN A 402 36.21 -6.64 -33.03
C GLN A 402 36.19 -7.79 -32.00
N ALA A 403 35.09 -7.89 -31.24
CA ALA A 403 34.81 -9.06 -30.40
C ALA A 403 33.85 -10.04 -31.09
N SER A 404 34.27 -11.31 -31.16
CA SER A 404 33.54 -12.45 -31.71
C SER A 404 32.48 -12.99 -30.76
N VAL A 405 31.33 -13.39 -31.32
CA VAL A 405 30.21 -14.03 -30.61
C VAL A 405 30.50 -15.51 -30.38
N GLY A 406 30.47 -15.94 -29.12
CA GLY A 406 30.62 -17.34 -28.68
C GLY A 406 29.30 -17.93 -28.14
N SER A 407 29.09 -19.20 -28.46
CA SER A 407 27.85 -20.00 -28.40
C SER A 407 27.20 -20.27 -27.02
N SER A 408 25.87 -20.27 -27.00
CA SER A 408 24.99 -20.66 -25.87
C SER A 408 24.96 -22.16 -25.56
N PRO A 409 24.80 -22.59 -24.29
CA PRO A 409 24.35 -23.94 -23.94
C PRO A 409 22.84 -24.01 -23.66
N LYS A 410 22.29 -25.19 -23.95
CA LYS A 410 20.87 -25.57 -24.00
C LYS A 410 20.19 -25.58 -22.63
N GLY A 411 18.99 -25.02 -22.56
CA GLY A 411 18.14 -24.94 -21.36
C GLY A 411 17.51 -26.28 -20.95
N ARG A 412 17.43 -26.49 -19.62
CA ARG A 412 16.66 -27.57 -18.98
C ARG A 412 15.40 -26.94 -18.40
N HIS A 413 14.22 -27.41 -18.83
CA HIS A 413 12.94 -26.96 -18.29
C HIS A 413 12.77 -27.38 -16.82
N ILE A 414 12.52 -26.42 -15.94
CA ILE A 414 11.98 -26.66 -14.60
C ILE A 414 10.60 -25.99 -14.55
N ARG A 415 9.55 -26.80 -14.38
CA ARG A 415 8.18 -26.32 -14.13
C ARG A 415 8.12 -25.78 -12.70
N GLY A 416 7.93 -24.48 -12.54
CA GLY A 416 7.59 -23.85 -11.26
C GLY A 416 6.17 -24.23 -10.86
N ARG A 417 6.03 -24.74 -9.64
CA ARG A 417 4.75 -25.10 -9.00
C ARG A 417 4.34 -23.89 -8.18
N ASP A 418 3.15 -23.32 -8.43
CA ASP A 418 2.57 -22.26 -7.62
C ASP A 418 2.37 -22.77 -6.17
N SER A 419 3.02 -22.13 -5.21
CA SER A 419 2.86 -22.44 -3.78
C SER A 419 2.51 -21.17 -3.01
N TRP A 420 1.26 -20.75 -3.13
CA TRP A 420 0.60 -19.93 -2.12
C TRP A 420 -0.11 -20.90 -1.18
N SER A 421 0.54 -21.22 -0.07
CA SER A 421 -0.04 -22.06 0.98
C SER A 421 0.42 -21.50 2.32
N PHE A 422 -0.52 -20.88 3.02
CA PHE A 422 -0.34 -20.46 4.40
C PHE A 422 -0.61 -21.64 5.34
N GLY A 423 0.32 -21.87 6.27
CA GLY A 423 0.09 -22.60 7.52
C GLY A 423 0.22 -24.12 7.49
N GLN A 424 1.42 -24.62 7.79
CA GLN A 424 1.60 -25.72 8.75
C GLN A 424 2.99 -25.59 9.40
N ARG A 425 3.01 -25.43 10.73
CA ARG A 425 4.09 -25.91 11.58
C ARG A 425 3.46 -26.63 12.76
N ASP A 426 4.05 -27.77 13.08
CA ASP A 426 3.74 -28.64 14.22
C ASP A 426 3.77 -27.90 15.57
#